data_AF-A0A0F9F329-F1
#
_entry.id   AF-A0A0F9F329-F1
#
_cell.length_a   1.000
_cell.length_b   1.000
_cell.length_c   1.000
_cell.angle_alpha   90.00
_cell.angle_beta   90.00
_cell.angle_gamma   90.00
#
_symmetry.space_group_name_H-M   'P 1'
#
loop_
_entity.id
_entity.type
_entity.pdbx_description
1 polymer ?
#
loop_
_entity_poly.entity_id
_entity_poly.type
_entity_poly.pdbx_seq_one_letter_code
_entity_poly.pdbx_strand_id
1 'polypeptide(L)'
;MIESNSIDLIITNYKDDIQKKYLKMLKSGSFIFILSIPRQDVMSKVIVSLQDIGFKTGFTSIYYTSKLGVKAIIVAMKPLSEKSYIDQAMKDGKGISWFDDCRIPVNRNNERSYDKEAYSGKEGIFVEGKTRFLSGDIKTKRNDNWLNQGRFPANLLVSDDVLNDGRISNNYRPNFIGKITGSQNFAGRRGVRNEPNDTGSFSRYFDLDKWWEKRIENFPKSFNNSLKLFSYLIVLGSRENDIIFKPVKIDSIKIACKTLNRKVI
;
A
#
# COMPACT_ATOMS: atom_id res chain seq x y z
N MET A 1 -26.85 7.10 -25.12
CA MET A 1 -26.98 6.12 -24.01
C MET A 1 -25.64 5.40 -23.89
N ILE A 2 -25.13 5.14 -22.68
CA ILE A 2 -23.89 4.36 -22.54
C ILE A 2 -24.21 2.89 -22.84
N GLU A 3 -23.43 2.27 -23.73
CA GLU A 3 -23.61 0.88 -24.15
C GLU A 3 -23.36 -0.12 -23.02
N SER A 4 -24.02 -1.26 -23.07
CA SER A 4 -23.79 -2.35 -22.10
C SER A 4 -22.39 -2.94 -22.28
N ASN A 5 -21.75 -3.36 -21.18
CA ASN A 5 -20.40 -3.94 -21.18
C ASN A 5 -19.31 -3.06 -21.83
N SER A 6 -19.42 -1.73 -21.74
CA SER A 6 -18.46 -0.80 -22.33
C SER A 6 -17.46 -0.23 -21.33
N ILE A 7 -17.75 -0.28 -20.03
CA ILE A 7 -16.96 0.38 -18.98
C ILE A 7 -16.01 -0.58 -18.29
N ASP A 8 -14.79 -0.11 -18.05
CA ASP A 8 -13.68 -0.86 -17.46
C ASP A 8 -13.55 -0.64 -15.95
N LEU A 9 -13.96 0.52 -15.44
CA LEU A 9 -13.94 0.86 -14.03
C LEU A 9 -15.01 1.90 -13.71
N ILE A 10 -15.70 1.75 -12.58
CA ILE A 10 -16.62 2.77 -12.05
C ILE A 10 -16.13 3.25 -10.68
N ILE A 11 -16.13 4.56 -10.46
CA ILE A 11 -15.89 5.18 -9.15
C ILE A 11 -17.09 6.03 -8.79
N THR A 12 -17.81 5.67 -7.73
CA THR A 12 -19.09 6.31 -7.36
C THR A 12 -19.32 6.38 -5.86
N ASN A 13 -20.31 7.17 -5.43
CA ASN A 13 -20.97 6.96 -4.14
C ASN A 13 -22.08 5.91 -4.29
N TYR A 14 -22.48 5.31 -3.17
CA TYR A 14 -23.68 4.47 -3.13
C TYR A 14 -24.95 5.31 -3.21
N LYS A 15 -25.93 4.82 -3.98
CA LYS A 15 -27.26 5.41 -4.20
C LYS A 15 -28.18 4.31 -4.70
N ASP A 16 -29.24 4.03 -3.96
CA ASP A 16 -30.20 2.97 -4.30
C ASP A 16 -30.68 3.07 -5.76
N ASP A 17 -30.97 1.92 -6.37
CA ASP A 17 -31.43 1.72 -7.76
C ASP A 17 -30.42 1.98 -8.89
N ILE A 18 -29.35 2.73 -8.65
CA ILE A 18 -28.41 3.09 -9.72
C ILE A 18 -27.38 1.98 -9.99
N GLN A 19 -26.94 1.23 -8.96
CA GLN A 19 -25.88 0.23 -9.13
C GLN A 19 -26.31 -0.93 -10.03
N LYS A 20 -27.62 -1.24 -10.13
CA LYS A 20 -28.15 -2.22 -11.08
C LYS A 20 -27.87 -1.81 -12.53
N LYS A 21 -27.92 -0.51 -12.83
CA LYS A 21 -27.53 0.02 -14.14
C LYS A 21 -26.03 -0.09 -14.35
N TYR A 22 -25.23 0.22 -13.33
CA TYR A 22 -23.77 0.12 -13.37
C TYR A 22 -23.29 -1.31 -13.63
N LEU A 23 -23.95 -2.31 -13.03
CA LEU A 23 -23.66 -3.73 -13.29
C LEU A 23 -23.81 -4.08 -14.79
N LYS A 24 -24.82 -3.51 -15.47
CA LYS A 24 -25.03 -3.75 -16.91
C LYS A 24 -23.98 -3.04 -17.78
N MET A 25 -23.52 -1.87 -17.35
CA MET A 25 -22.56 -1.07 -18.12
C MET A 25 -21.12 -1.58 -17.99
N LEU A 26 -20.74 -2.17 -16.86
CA LEU A 26 -19.40 -2.74 -16.62
C LEU A 26 -19.14 -3.96 -17.50
N LYS A 27 -17.91 -4.11 -17.98
CA LYS A 27 -17.41 -5.38 -18.52
C LYS A 27 -17.32 -6.44 -17.40
N SER A 28 -17.43 -7.71 -17.79
CA SER A 28 -17.32 -8.82 -16.86
C SER A 28 -15.95 -8.81 -16.17
N GLY A 29 -15.92 -9.08 -14.85
CA GLY A 29 -14.69 -8.99 -14.07
C GLY A 29 -14.17 -7.56 -13.81
N SER A 30 -14.82 -6.51 -14.32
CA SER A 30 -14.42 -5.13 -14.01
C SER A 30 -14.85 -4.73 -12.59
N PHE A 31 -14.03 -3.90 -11.96
CA PHE A 31 -14.27 -3.40 -10.61
C PHE A 31 -15.20 -2.18 -10.59
N ILE A 32 -15.85 -2.00 -9.46
CA ILE A 32 -16.51 -0.77 -9.04
C ILE A 32 -16.00 -0.41 -7.64
N PHE A 33 -15.56 0.84 -7.49
CA PHE A 33 -15.16 1.41 -6.23
C PHE A 33 -16.25 2.34 -5.72
N ILE A 34 -16.76 2.01 -4.53
CA ILE A 34 -17.85 2.74 -3.89
C ILE A 34 -17.28 3.48 -2.70
N LEU A 35 -17.24 4.81 -2.82
CA LEU A 35 -16.85 5.70 -1.75
C LEU A 35 -17.90 5.64 -0.64
N SER A 36 -17.44 5.35 0.57
CA SER A 36 -18.28 5.18 1.75
C SER A 36 -17.64 5.79 2.98
N ILE A 37 -18.48 6.06 3.97
CA ILE A 37 -18.05 6.44 5.31
C ILE A 37 -17.59 5.14 6.02
N PRO A 38 -16.50 5.15 6.81
CA PRO A 38 -15.98 3.96 7.48
C PRO A 38 -16.82 3.52 8.69
N ARG A 39 -18.15 3.54 8.56
CA ARG A 39 -19.09 3.08 9.58
C ARG A 39 -19.57 1.67 9.23
N GLN A 40 -19.40 0.75 10.16
CA GLN A 40 -19.62 -0.68 9.92
C GLN A 40 -21.06 -1.02 9.52
N ASP A 41 -22.04 -0.36 10.13
CA ASP A 41 -23.47 -0.50 9.83
C ASP A 41 -23.80 -0.06 8.39
N VAL A 42 -23.24 1.06 7.92
CA VAL A 42 -23.47 1.52 6.54
C VAL A 42 -22.73 0.66 5.54
N MET A 43 -21.48 0.31 5.80
CA MET A 43 -20.73 -0.56 4.89
C MET A 43 -21.40 -1.92 4.72
N SER A 44 -21.85 -2.54 5.82
CA SER A 44 -22.53 -3.84 5.76
C SER A 44 -23.81 -3.78 4.92
N LYS A 45 -24.67 -2.78 5.13
CA LYS A 45 -25.88 -2.58 4.32
C LYS A 45 -25.58 -2.37 2.84
N VAL A 46 -24.57 -1.56 2.53
CA VAL A 46 -24.15 -1.33 1.14
C VAL A 46 -23.62 -2.61 0.51
N ILE A 47 -22.80 -3.38 1.23
CA ILE A 47 -22.25 -4.66 0.75
C ILE A 47 -23.37 -5.67 0.47
N VAL A 48 -24.35 -5.81 1.37
CA VAL A 48 -25.50 -6.71 1.19
C VAL A 48 -26.30 -6.29 -0.05
N SER A 49 -26.64 -5.01 -0.18
CA SER A 49 -27.37 -4.51 -1.35
C SER A 49 -26.64 -4.78 -2.67
N LEU A 50 -25.31 -4.60 -2.70
CA LEU A 50 -24.52 -4.92 -3.88
C LEU A 50 -24.54 -6.41 -4.22
N GLN A 51 -24.54 -7.29 -3.21
CA GLN A 51 -24.68 -8.73 -3.40
C GLN A 51 -26.05 -9.07 -3.99
N ASP A 52 -27.12 -8.48 -3.45
CA ASP A 52 -28.50 -8.69 -3.95
C ASP A 52 -28.66 -8.24 -5.41
N ILE A 53 -27.94 -7.19 -5.82
CA ILE A 53 -27.89 -6.72 -7.21
C ILE A 53 -27.11 -7.69 -8.12
N GLY A 54 -26.20 -8.49 -7.56
CA GLY A 54 -25.39 -9.48 -8.27
C GLY A 54 -23.90 -9.14 -8.41
N PHE A 55 -23.38 -8.17 -7.67
CA PHE A 55 -21.93 -7.93 -7.61
C PHE A 55 -21.23 -8.97 -6.73
N LYS A 56 -19.99 -9.33 -7.11
CA LYS A 56 -19.05 -10.02 -6.20
C LYS A 56 -18.46 -8.99 -5.24
N THR A 57 -18.64 -9.21 -3.94
CA THR A 57 -18.18 -8.28 -2.87
C THR A 57 -17.25 -8.95 -1.85
N GLY A 58 -16.72 -10.15 -2.16
CA GLY A 58 -15.79 -10.89 -1.29
C GLY A 58 -14.38 -10.28 -1.18
N PHE A 59 -14.23 -8.99 -1.49
CA PHE A 59 -12.97 -8.28 -1.47
C PHE A 59 -12.86 -7.46 -0.17
N THR A 60 -11.66 -7.32 0.34
CA THR A 60 -11.41 -6.41 1.45
C THR A 60 -11.58 -4.96 0.98
N SER A 61 -12.36 -4.18 1.73
CA SER A 61 -12.47 -2.74 1.50
C SER A 61 -11.11 -2.04 1.69
N ILE A 62 -10.88 -0.99 0.92
CA ILE A 62 -9.68 -0.16 1.03
C ILE A 62 -9.98 1.00 1.97
N TYR A 63 -9.11 1.22 2.94
CA TYR A 63 -9.18 2.33 3.88
C TYR A 63 -8.12 3.36 3.53
N TYR A 64 -8.52 4.62 3.52
CA TYR A 64 -7.63 5.75 3.29
C TYR A 64 -7.62 6.67 4.50
N THR A 65 -6.45 6.87 5.07
CA THR A 65 -6.22 7.73 6.24
C THR A 65 -5.37 8.91 5.83
N SER A 66 -5.85 10.12 6.11
CA SER A 66 -5.11 11.38 5.95
C SER A 66 -5.44 12.32 7.10
N LYS A 67 -4.87 13.53 7.12
CA LYS A 67 -5.17 14.53 8.16
C LYS A 67 -6.65 14.92 8.23
N LEU A 68 -7.38 14.74 7.14
CA LEU A 68 -8.82 15.03 7.06
C LEU A 68 -9.70 13.90 7.65
N GLY A 69 -9.09 12.78 8.05
CA GLY A 69 -9.77 11.62 8.62
C GLY A 69 -9.68 10.36 7.75
N VAL A 70 -10.54 9.39 8.08
CA VAL A 70 -10.57 8.06 7.46
C VAL A 70 -11.72 7.96 6.47
N LYS A 71 -11.44 7.41 5.28
CA LYS A 71 -12.43 7.07 4.26
C LYS A 71 -12.39 5.57 3.99
N ALA A 72 -13.55 4.99 3.69
CA ALA A 72 -13.63 3.60 3.23
C ALA A 72 -14.02 3.57 1.75
N ILE A 73 -13.43 2.65 1.01
CA ILE A 73 -13.74 2.36 -0.37
C ILE A 73 -14.14 0.90 -0.42
N ILE A 74 -15.43 0.67 -0.64
CA ILE A 74 -15.96 -0.68 -0.84
C ILE A 74 -15.56 -1.12 -2.24
N VAL A 75 -14.96 -2.29 -2.32
CA VAL A 75 -14.53 -2.91 -3.58
C VAL A 75 -15.55 -3.98 -3.96
N ALA A 76 -16.13 -3.84 -5.14
CA ALA A 76 -16.99 -4.86 -5.71
C ALA A 76 -16.65 -5.07 -7.17
N MET A 77 -17.06 -6.20 -7.74
CA MET A 77 -16.71 -6.59 -9.10
C MET A 77 -17.93 -7.17 -9.80
N LYS A 78 -18.10 -6.87 -11.09
CA LYS A 78 -19.06 -7.61 -11.90
C LYS A 78 -18.63 -9.08 -11.98
N PRO A 79 -19.54 -10.06 -11.87
CA PRO A 79 -19.20 -11.46 -12.06
C PRO A 79 -18.42 -11.71 -13.35
N LEU A 80 -17.56 -12.73 -13.31
CA LEU A 80 -16.74 -13.14 -14.45
C LEU A 80 -17.65 -13.73 -15.53
N SER A 81 -17.28 -13.55 -16.80
CA SER A 81 -17.85 -14.34 -17.89
C SER A 81 -17.15 -15.67 -18.05
N GLU A 82 -15.85 -15.70 -17.77
CA GLU A 82 -15.02 -16.91 -17.85
C GLU A 82 -15.02 -17.70 -16.55
N LYS A 83 -14.66 -18.99 -16.64
CA LYS A 83 -14.66 -19.91 -15.49
C LYS A 83 -13.57 -19.56 -14.47
N SER A 84 -12.38 -19.19 -14.92
CA SER A 84 -11.26 -18.84 -14.06
C SER A 84 -10.89 -17.36 -14.17
N TYR A 85 -10.26 -16.84 -13.11
CA TYR A 85 -9.70 -15.49 -13.11
C TYR A 85 -8.60 -15.31 -14.14
N ILE A 86 -7.82 -16.36 -14.43
CA ILE A 86 -6.74 -16.35 -15.42
C ILE A 86 -7.33 -16.22 -16.82
N ASP A 87 -8.36 -17.00 -17.14
CA ASP A 87 -9.01 -16.96 -18.46
C ASP A 87 -9.66 -15.59 -18.71
N GLN A 88 -10.30 -15.03 -17.69
CA GLN A 88 -10.85 -13.67 -17.78
C GLN A 88 -9.74 -12.64 -18.04
N ALA A 89 -8.64 -12.71 -17.28
CA ALA A 89 -7.52 -11.80 -17.45
C ALA A 89 -6.86 -11.93 -18.83
N MET A 90 -6.76 -13.14 -19.39
CA MET A 90 -6.26 -13.35 -20.74
C MET A 90 -7.20 -12.81 -21.81
N LYS A 91 -8.52 -12.90 -21.59
CA LYS A 91 -9.54 -12.44 -22.55
C LYS A 91 -9.60 -10.92 -22.66
N ASP A 92 -9.73 -10.22 -21.55
CA ASP A 92 -9.95 -8.77 -21.54
C ASP A 92 -9.15 -8.03 -20.47
N GLY A 93 -8.25 -8.71 -19.74
CA GLY A 93 -7.45 -8.11 -18.67
C GLY A 93 -8.24 -7.71 -17.45
N LYS A 94 -9.44 -8.26 -17.26
CA LYS A 94 -10.30 -8.01 -16.10
C LYS A 94 -10.32 -9.20 -15.15
N GLY A 95 -10.93 -9.00 -13.98
CA GLY A 95 -10.98 -9.99 -12.91
C GLY A 95 -9.77 -9.97 -11.96
N ILE A 96 -8.71 -9.22 -12.30
CA ILE A 96 -7.47 -9.12 -11.50
C ILE A 96 -7.04 -7.66 -11.31
N SER A 97 -6.24 -7.40 -10.27
CA SER A 97 -5.59 -6.10 -10.02
C SER A 97 -4.11 -6.18 -10.35
N TRP A 98 -3.58 -5.13 -10.98
CA TRP A 98 -2.19 -5.04 -11.44
C TRP A 98 -1.29 -4.50 -10.32
N PHE A 99 -1.04 -5.33 -9.30
CA PHE A 99 -0.37 -4.89 -8.07
C PHE A 99 1.09 -4.44 -8.26
N ASP A 100 1.78 -4.89 -9.31
CA ASP A 100 3.13 -4.44 -9.60
C ASP A 100 3.17 -2.93 -9.88
N ASP A 101 2.14 -2.39 -10.56
CA ASP A 101 1.99 -0.95 -10.80
C ASP A 101 1.60 -0.18 -9.53
N CYS A 102 1.21 -0.88 -8.46
CA CYS A 102 0.83 -0.31 -7.17
C CYS A 102 1.93 -0.40 -6.09
N ARG A 103 3.13 -0.92 -6.41
CA ARG A 103 4.21 -1.07 -5.42
C ARG A 103 4.75 0.27 -4.91
N ILE A 104 5.06 0.32 -3.61
CA ILE A 104 5.80 1.45 -3.02
C ILE A 104 7.28 1.26 -3.38
N PRO A 105 7.89 2.22 -4.08
CA PRO A 105 9.31 2.13 -4.38
C PRO A 105 10.15 2.23 -3.10
N VAL A 106 11.26 1.48 -3.06
CA VAL A 106 12.26 1.60 -2.00
C VAL A 106 13.28 2.65 -2.41
N ASN A 107 13.51 3.65 -1.55
CA ASN A 107 14.56 4.64 -1.75
C ASN A 107 15.81 4.23 -0.95
N ARG A 108 16.78 3.61 -1.64
CA ARG A 108 18.03 3.13 -1.01
C ARG A 108 18.94 4.26 -0.52
N ASN A 109 18.71 5.52 -0.91
CA ASN A 109 19.62 6.60 -0.52
C ASN A 109 19.49 7.00 0.97
N ASN A 110 18.33 6.74 1.60
CA ASN A 110 18.03 7.14 2.98
C ASN A 110 17.65 5.99 3.93
N GLU A 111 17.38 4.80 3.40
CA GLU A 111 17.31 3.62 4.24
C GLU A 111 18.72 3.13 4.43
N ARG A 112 19.28 3.34 5.63
CA ARG A 112 20.52 2.67 6.06
C ARG A 112 20.42 1.25 5.57
N SER A 113 21.19 0.95 4.54
CA SER A 113 21.37 -0.39 4.08
C SER A 113 21.79 -1.15 5.32
N TYR A 114 20.93 -2.04 5.80
CA TYR A 114 21.45 -3.22 6.48
C TYR A 114 22.13 -4.09 5.41
N ASP A 115 23.02 -3.48 4.60
CA ASP A 115 24.17 -4.12 3.98
C ASP A 115 25.18 -4.35 5.09
N LYS A 116 24.74 -4.96 6.20
CA LYS A 116 25.61 -5.94 6.79
C LYS A 116 25.52 -7.06 5.79
N GLU A 117 26.55 -7.19 4.96
CA GLU A 117 26.93 -8.49 4.42
C GLU A 117 26.59 -9.50 5.51
N ALA A 118 25.54 -10.28 5.28
CA ALA A 118 25.16 -11.26 6.27
C ALA A 118 26.29 -12.28 6.21
N TYR A 119 27.28 -12.13 7.09
CA TYR A 119 28.19 -13.20 7.44
C TYR A 119 27.29 -14.28 8.04
N SER A 120 26.71 -15.12 7.19
CA SER A 120 26.06 -16.35 7.63
C SER A 120 27.15 -17.14 8.33
N GLY A 121 26.83 -17.57 9.56
CA GLY A 121 27.80 -18.16 10.48
C GLY A 121 28.70 -19.21 9.86
N LYS A 122 29.90 -19.31 10.43
CA LYS A 122 30.94 -20.28 10.07
C LYS A 122 30.36 -21.70 9.99
N GLU A 123 30.37 -22.31 8.81
CA GLU A 123 30.28 -23.77 8.74
C GLU A 123 31.64 -24.34 9.19
N GLY A 124 31.64 -25.05 10.32
CA GLY A 124 32.78 -25.87 10.71
C GLY A 124 32.74 -27.18 9.95
N ILE A 125 33.72 -27.42 9.06
CA ILE A 125 33.93 -28.75 8.48
C ILE A 125 34.61 -29.61 9.55
N PHE A 126 33.93 -30.65 10.03
CA PHE A 126 34.53 -31.66 10.90
C PHE A 126 35.39 -32.59 10.04
N VAL A 127 36.71 -32.39 10.06
CA VAL A 127 37.67 -33.39 9.57
C VAL A 127 38.23 -34.11 10.78
N GLU A 128 38.08 -35.43 10.74
CA GLU A 128 38.41 -36.37 11.82
C GLU A 128 39.79 -36.06 12.45
N GLY A 129 39.79 -35.76 13.74
CA GLY A 129 40.99 -35.76 14.59
C GLY A 129 41.76 -34.44 14.76
N LYS A 130 41.53 -33.36 14.00
CA LYS A 130 42.20 -32.06 14.24
C LYS A 130 41.31 -30.86 13.87
N THR A 131 40.83 -30.12 14.87
CA THR A 131 40.16 -28.82 14.66
C THR A 131 41.16 -27.79 14.16
N ARG A 132 41.18 -27.52 12.85
CA ARG A 132 41.76 -26.31 12.27
C ARG A 132 40.64 -25.43 11.73
N PHE A 133 40.43 -24.28 12.37
CA PHE A 133 39.53 -23.24 11.89
C PHE A 133 40.18 -22.54 10.69
N LEU A 134 39.87 -22.96 9.47
CA LEU A 134 40.19 -22.19 8.28
C LEU A 134 39.15 -21.07 8.17
N SER A 135 39.56 -19.85 8.49
CA SER A 135 38.73 -18.65 8.36
C SER A 135 38.66 -18.28 6.87
N GLY A 136 37.56 -18.63 6.22
CA GLY A 136 37.23 -18.19 4.87
C GLY A 136 35.88 -17.47 4.89
N ASP A 137 35.87 -16.20 4.48
CA ASP A 137 34.64 -15.42 4.36
C ASP A 137 33.85 -15.90 3.13
N ILE A 138 32.72 -16.56 3.36
CA ILE A 138 31.80 -16.93 2.27
C ILE A 138 30.97 -15.69 1.92
N LYS A 139 31.33 -15.03 0.82
CA LYS A 139 30.53 -13.93 0.24
C LYS A 139 29.30 -14.51 -0.48
N THR A 140 28.19 -14.69 0.23
CA THR A 140 26.92 -14.92 -0.44
C THR A 140 26.44 -13.59 -1.05
N LYS A 141 26.60 -13.40 -2.36
CA LYS A 141 25.91 -12.32 -3.07
C LYS A 141 24.41 -12.59 -2.96
N ARG A 142 23.70 -11.81 -2.16
CA ARG A 142 22.23 -11.82 -2.17
C ARG A 142 21.79 -11.38 -3.56
N ASN A 143 20.80 -12.07 -4.12
CA ASN A 143 20.25 -11.71 -5.42
C ASN A 143 19.34 -10.49 -5.21
N ASP A 144 19.93 -9.30 -5.24
CA ASP A 144 19.31 -8.02 -4.86
C ASP A 144 18.13 -7.60 -5.75
N ASN A 145 17.93 -8.28 -6.89
CA ASN A 145 16.89 -7.98 -7.86
C ASN A 145 15.47 -8.09 -7.27
N TRP A 146 15.22 -9.00 -6.33
CA TRP A 146 13.92 -9.16 -5.68
C TRP A 146 13.65 -8.08 -4.62
N LEU A 147 14.70 -7.62 -3.93
CA LEU A 147 14.63 -6.54 -2.94
C LEU A 147 14.41 -5.16 -3.57
N ASN A 148 14.72 -5.02 -4.87
CA ASN A 148 14.60 -3.77 -5.63
C ASN A 148 13.18 -3.45 -6.12
N GLN A 149 12.25 -4.40 -6.05
CA GLN A 149 10.93 -4.28 -6.67
C GLN A 149 9.96 -3.38 -5.87
N GLY A 150 10.29 -3.03 -4.63
CA GLY A 150 9.42 -2.22 -3.77
C GLY A 150 8.47 -3.04 -2.90
N ARG A 151 7.82 -2.37 -1.95
CA ARG A 151 6.84 -3.00 -1.04
C ARG A 151 5.51 -3.21 -1.76
N PHE A 152 4.87 -4.35 -1.49
CA PHE A 152 3.54 -4.67 -2.03
C PHE A 152 2.47 -3.67 -1.55
N PRO A 153 1.42 -3.46 -2.37
CA PRO A 153 0.24 -2.70 -1.96
C PRO A 153 -0.46 -3.31 -0.75
N ALA A 154 -1.14 -2.45 0.02
CA ALA A 154 -1.98 -2.87 1.14
C ALA A 154 -3.34 -2.18 1.07
N ASN A 155 -4.31 -2.74 1.79
CA ASN A 155 -5.67 -2.20 1.83
C ASN A 155 -5.80 -0.99 2.78
N LEU A 156 -4.77 -0.65 3.56
CA LEU A 156 -4.73 0.55 4.40
C LEU A 156 -3.70 1.53 3.83
N LEU A 157 -4.21 2.56 3.14
CA LEU A 157 -3.46 3.64 2.52
C LEU A 157 -3.32 4.82 3.48
N VAL A 158 -2.12 5.35 3.63
CA VAL A 158 -1.79 6.41 4.57
C VAL A 158 -1.12 7.56 3.84
N SER A 159 -1.63 8.78 4.04
CA SER A 159 -1.04 10.04 3.57
C SER A 159 -0.80 11.00 4.72
N ASP A 160 0.02 12.03 4.47
CA ASP A 160 0.41 13.09 5.40
C ASP A 160 1.11 12.60 6.67
N ASP A 161 1.76 11.43 6.59
CA ASP A 161 2.50 10.79 7.70
C ASP A 161 1.66 10.65 8.99
N VAL A 162 0.34 10.50 8.88
CA VAL A 162 -0.59 10.49 10.03
C VAL A 162 -0.48 9.28 10.95
N LEU A 163 0.16 8.19 10.52
CA LEU A 163 0.38 6.98 11.31
C LEU A 163 1.87 6.71 11.53
N ASN A 164 2.66 7.77 11.66
CA ASN A 164 4.07 7.68 11.99
C ASN A 164 4.29 7.14 13.41
N ASP A 165 4.89 5.96 13.52
CA ASP A 165 5.21 5.28 14.77
C ASP A 165 6.68 5.42 15.22
N GLY A 166 7.49 6.29 14.60
CA GLY A 166 8.89 6.55 15.03
C GLY A 166 9.88 5.44 14.63
N ARG A 167 11.03 5.77 14.02
CA ARG A 167 12.09 4.76 13.73
C ARG A 167 13.05 4.55 14.89
N ILE A 168 13.28 5.60 15.66
CA ILE A 168 14.39 5.66 16.61
C ILE A 168 13.77 5.62 17.99
N SER A 169 13.75 4.45 18.61
CA SER A 169 13.69 4.42 20.07
C SER A 169 14.90 5.18 20.55
N ASN A 170 14.73 6.26 21.29
CA ASN A 170 15.82 6.84 22.08
C ASN A 170 16.14 5.95 23.29
N ASN A 171 16.20 4.63 23.09
CA ASN A 171 17.01 3.72 23.90
C ASN A 171 18.49 4.04 23.62
N TYR A 172 18.89 5.26 24.00
CA TYR A 172 20.18 5.45 24.61
C TYR A 172 20.18 4.48 25.79
N ARG A 173 20.72 3.28 25.58
CA ARG A 173 21.25 2.50 26.70
C ARG A 173 22.10 3.52 27.43
N PRO A 174 21.79 3.87 28.70
CA PRO A 174 22.65 4.78 29.40
C PRO A 174 24.02 4.11 29.34
N ASN A 175 24.93 4.67 28.55
CA ASN A 175 26.32 4.34 28.71
C ASN A 175 26.53 4.72 30.17
N PHE A 176 26.65 3.71 31.03
CA PHE A 176 27.27 3.90 32.32
C PHE A 176 28.69 4.35 31.98
N ILE A 177 28.87 5.66 31.80
CA ILE A 177 30.18 6.27 31.89
C ILE A 177 30.50 6.16 33.37
N GLY A 178 31.03 4.99 33.75
CA GLY A 178 31.68 4.82 35.02
C GLY A 178 32.88 5.74 35.01
N LYS A 179 32.73 6.95 35.56
CA LYS A 179 33.90 7.60 36.15
C LYS A 179 34.30 6.71 37.32
N ILE A 180 35.33 5.91 37.11
CA ILE A 180 36.07 5.28 38.20
C ILE A 180 36.81 6.44 38.88
N THR A 181 36.17 7.02 39.88
CA THR A 181 36.84 7.77 40.93
C THR A 181 36.49 7.04 42.21
N GLY A 182 37.53 6.50 42.83
CA GLY A 182 37.41 5.46 43.85
C GLY A 182 36.59 5.84 45.08
N SER A 183 36.36 4.80 45.87
CA SER A 183 35.83 4.79 47.24
C SER A 183 34.30 4.68 47.38
N GLN A 184 33.92 3.45 47.74
CA GLN A 184 32.86 2.99 48.63
C GLN A 184 31.54 3.79 48.79
N ASN A 185 30.49 3.11 48.34
CA ASN A 185 29.17 2.87 48.95
C ASN A 185 28.16 4.02 49.25
N PHE A 186 26.89 3.61 49.09
CA PHE A 186 25.65 4.13 49.67
C PHE A 186 24.86 5.24 48.94
N ALA A 187 23.55 4.96 48.86
CA ALA A 187 22.42 5.80 48.46
C ALA A 187 22.18 6.01 46.94
N GLY A 188 20.94 5.74 46.55
CA GLY A 188 20.50 5.60 45.17
C GLY A 188 20.70 6.85 44.31
N ARG A 189 21.32 6.64 43.15
CA ARG A 189 21.47 7.65 42.10
C ARG A 189 20.09 7.97 41.51
N ARG A 190 19.45 9.06 41.95
CA ARG A 190 18.32 9.66 41.23
C ARG A 190 18.86 10.44 40.03
N GLY A 191 19.11 9.74 38.93
CA GLY A 191 19.28 10.39 37.63
C GLY A 191 17.97 11.04 37.21
N VAL A 192 18.04 12.26 36.68
CA VAL A 192 16.92 12.90 35.97
C VAL A 192 16.53 11.98 34.81
N ARG A 193 15.27 11.51 34.80
CA ARG A 193 14.72 10.79 33.66
C ARG A 193 14.45 11.81 32.57
N ASN A 194 15.25 11.82 31.52
CA ASN A 194 14.82 12.41 30.26
C ASN A 194 13.78 11.46 29.66
N GLU A 195 12.58 11.96 29.42
CA GLU A 195 11.56 11.22 28.65
C GLU A 195 12.12 10.96 27.24
N PRO A 196 12.16 9.70 26.77
CA PRO A 196 12.63 9.40 25.42
C PRO A 196 11.61 9.97 24.42
N ASN A 197 12.01 11.01 23.68
CA ASN A 197 11.28 11.43 22.48
C ASN A 197 11.80 10.62 21.29
N ASP A 198 10.95 9.78 20.73
CA ASP A 198 11.26 8.99 19.53
C ASP A 198 11.28 9.88 18.29
N THR A 199 12.17 9.58 17.33
CA THR A 199 12.34 10.39 16.10
C THR A 199 12.33 9.53 14.82
N GLY A 200 11.94 10.13 13.69
CA GLY A 200 11.87 9.51 12.35
C GLY A 200 10.50 8.96 11.97
N SER A 201 10.29 8.62 10.68
CA SER A 201 9.04 8.00 10.17
C SER A 201 9.17 6.50 9.91
N PHE A 202 8.48 5.67 10.70
CA PHE A 202 8.45 4.20 10.54
C PHE A 202 7.10 3.65 10.10
N SER A 203 6.24 4.41 9.42
CA SER A 203 4.91 3.93 9.04
C SER A 203 4.95 2.52 8.41
N ARG A 204 4.50 1.52 9.18
CA ARG A 204 4.39 0.11 8.73
C ARG A 204 3.34 -0.05 7.65
N TYR A 205 2.43 0.90 7.56
CA TYR A 205 1.32 0.95 6.62
C TYR A 205 1.76 1.39 5.21
N PHE A 206 0.84 1.32 4.25
CA PHE A 206 1.12 1.70 2.88
C PHE A 206 1.19 3.22 2.77
N ASP A 207 2.39 3.74 2.51
CA ASP A 207 2.65 5.17 2.33
C ASP A 207 2.27 5.61 0.91
N LEU A 208 1.11 6.25 0.79
CA LEU A 208 0.56 6.72 -0.47
C LEU A 208 1.37 7.90 -1.03
N ASP A 209 2.04 8.65 -0.17
CA ASP A 209 2.84 9.81 -0.57
C ASP A 209 4.13 9.35 -1.23
N LYS A 210 4.84 8.39 -0.63
CA LYS A 210 6.01 7.74 -1.27
C LYS A 210 5.66 7.05 -2.57
N TRP A 211 4.48 6.40 -2.63
CA TRP A 211 3.99 5.82 -3.88
C TRP A 211 3.77 6.88 -4.96
N TRP A 212 3.27 8.06 -4.59
CA TRP A 212 3.02 9.18 -5.49
C TRP A 212 4.31 9.89 -5.94
N GLU A 213 5.26 10.13 -5.03
CA GLU A 213 6.46 10.94 -5.27
C GLU A 213 7.27 10.50 -6.48
N LYS A 214 7.49 9.20 -6.64
CA LYS A 214 8.24 8.65 -7.79
C LYS A 214 7.49 8.80 -9.12
N ARG A 215 6.19 9.05 -9.07
CA ARG A 215 5.34 9.23 -10.26
C ARG A 215 5.20 10.70 -10.66
N ILE A 216 5.61 11.66 -9.80
CA ILE A 216 5.40 13.11 -9.98
C ILE A 216 5.94 13.68 -11.30
N GLU A 217 6.97 13.07 -11.92
CA GLU A 217 7.49 13.55 -13.22
C GLU A 217 6.39 13.78 -14.26
N ASN A 218 5.31 12.99 -14.22
CA ASN A 218 4.20 13.08 -15.15
C ASN A 218 2.96 13.82 -14.59
N PHE A 219 2.93 14.23 -13.31
CA PHE A 219 1.72 14.75 -12.67
C PHE A 219 1.77 16.26 -12.39
N PRO A 220 0.60 16.95 -12.44
CA PRO A 220 0.52 18.33 -12.03
C PRO A 220 0.96 18.49 -10.58
N LYS A 221 1.82 19.48 -10.30
CA LYS A 221 2.37 19.78 -8.97
C LYS A 221 1.32 20.23 -7.94
N SER A 222 0.04 20.37 -8.32
CA SER A 222 -1.05 20.66 -7.39
C SER A 222 -1.33 19.45 -6.50
N PHE A 223 -0.62 19.42 -5.38
CA PHE A 223 -0.66 18.39 -4.36
C PHE A 223 -2.02 18.39 -3.64
N ASN A 224 -2.89 17.44 -3.97
CA ASN A 224 -4.08 17.15 -3.18
C ASN A 224 -4.16 15.65 -2.90
N ASN A 225 -4.34 15.30 -1.64
CA ASN A 225 -4.59 13.95 -1.13
C ASN A 225 -5.68 13.18 -1.90
N SER A 226 -6.71 13.89 -2.35
CA SER A 226 -7.73 13.35 -3.25
C SER A 226 -7.13 12.80 -4.55
N LEU A 227 -6.23 13.55 -5.20
CA LEU A 227 -5.61 13.15 -6.47
C LEU A 227 -4.75 11.88 -6.30
N LYS A 228 -3.99 11.77 -5.21
CA LYS A 228 -3.18 10.57 -4.92
C LYS A 228 -4.07 9.34 -4.75
N LEU A 229 -5.12 9.45 -3.94
CA LEU A 229 -6.07 8.36 -3.69
C LEU A 229 -6.70 7.86 -4.99
N PHE A 230 -7.27 8.78 -5.77
CA PHE A 230 -7.95 8.37 -7.00
C PHE A 230 -7.01 7.84 -8.06
N SER A 231 -5.78 8.37 -8.14
CA SER A 231 -4.78 7.81 -9.04
C SER A 231 -4.41 6.38 -8.65
N TYR A 232 -4.24 6.11 -7.35
CA TYR A 232 -3.99 4.75 -6.86
C TYR A 232 -5.14 3.81 -7.21
N LEU A 233 -6.39 4.22 -6.95
CA LEU A 233 -7.57 3.42 -7.29
C LEU A 233 -7.67 3.15 -8.80
N ILE A 234 -7.39 4.16 -9.63
CA ILE A 234 -7.42 4.02 -11.10
C ILE A 234 -6.36 3.01 -11.56
N VAL A 235 -5.13 3.11 -11.08
CA VAL A 235 -4.07 2.14 -11.41
C VAL A 235 -4.45 0.73 -10.94
N LEU A 236 -5.01 0.61 -9.74
CA LEU A 236 -5.39 -0.66 -9.15
C LEU A 236 -6.51 -1.39 -9.95
N GLY A 237 -7.49 -0.62 -10.44
CA GLY A 237 -8.70 -1.15 -11.07
C GLY A 237 -8.75 -1.05 -12.59
N SER A 238 -7.75 -0.46 -13.26
CA SER A 238 -7.77 -0.23 -14.70
C SER A 238 -6.39 -0.17 -15.36
N ARG A 239 -6.34 -0.44 -16.65
CA ARG A 239 -5.16 -0.35 -17.52
C ARG A 239 -5.18 0.90 -18.37
N GLU A 240 -4.08 1.15 -19.06
CA GLU A 240 -4.00 2.27 -20.00
C GLU A 240 -5.08 2.13 -21.07
N ASN A 241 -5.62 3.26 -21.54
CA ASN A 241 -6.69 3.35 -22.53
C ASN A 241 -8.06 2.80 -22.11
N ASP A 242 -8.19 2.23 -20.90
CA ASP A 242 -9.47 1.80 -20.35
C ASP A 242 -10.45 2.98 -20.17
N ILE A 243 -11.75 2.66 -20.22
CA ILE A 243 -12.86 3.61 -20.07
C ILE A 243 -13.35 3.62 -18.63
N ILE A 244 -13.19 4.75 -17.97
CA ILE A 244 -13.59 4.98 -16.58
C ILE A 244 -14.84 5.85 -16.55
N PHE A 245 -15.87 5.39 -15.86
CA PHE A 245 -17.07 6.17 -15.65
C PHE A 245 -17.12 6.72 -14.22
N LYS A 246 -17.27 8.04 -14.11
CA LYS A 246 -17.29 8.75 -12.82
C LYS A 246 -18.54 9.63 -12.68
N PRO A 247 -19.64 9.07 -12.15
CA PRO A 247 -20.86 9.83 -11.86
C PRO A 247 -20.67 10.86 -10.72
N VAL A 248 -19.60 10.75 -9.93
CA VAL A 248 -19.26 11.70 -8.88
C VAL A 248 -18.62 12.97 -9.45
N LYS A 249 -18.98 14.12 -8.87
CA LYS A 249 -18.42 15.44 -9.21
C LYS A 249 -17.12 15.67 -8.44
N ILE A 250 -16.10 14.88 -8.73
CA ILE A 250 -14.76 15.01 -8.14
C ILE A 250 -13.75 15.23 -9.26
N ASP A 251 -13.18 16.44 -9.32
CA ASP A 251 -12.25 16.84 -10.39
C ASP A 251 -10.95 16.05 -10.36
N SER A 252 -10.49 15.64 -9.18
CA SER A 252 -9.30 14.81 -9.01
C SER A 252 -9.35 13.52 -9.82
N ILE A 253 -10.52 12.89 -9.98
CA ILE A 253 -10.67 11.68 -10.80
C ILE A 253 -10.43 12.01 -12.27
N LYS A 254 -10.99 13.12 -12.77
CA LYS A 254 -10.82 13.54 -14.17
C LYS A 254 -9.35 13.84 -14.47
N ILE A 255 -8.67 14.53 -13.55
CA ILE A 255 -7.24 14.85 -13.67
C ILE A 255 -6.40 13.56 -13.64
N ALA A 256 -6.68 12.66 -12.71
CA ALA A 256 -5.99 11.37 -12.60
C ALA A 256 -6.17 10.53 -13.87
N CYS A 257 -7.40 10.37 -14.39
CA CYS A 257 -7.65 9.63 -15.62
C CYS A 257 -6.83 10.18 -16.79
N LYS A 258 -6.84 11.51 -17.00
CA LYS A 258 -6.07 12.15 -18.07
C LYS A 258 -4.57 11.90 -17.93
N THR A 259 -4.05 12.06 -16.72
CA THR A 259 -2.61 11.92 -16.46
C THR A 259 -2.13 10.49 -16.60
N LEU A 260 -3.00 9.53 -16.26
CA LEU A 260 -2.75 8.10 -16.41
C LEU A 260 -3.14 7.56 -17.79
N ASN A 261 -3.46 8.38 -18.80
CA ASN A 261 -3.88 7.89 -20.13
C ASN A 261 -5.12 6.96 -20.10
N ARG A 262 -6.12 7.25 -19.25
CA ARG A 262 -7.43 6.58 -19.22
C ARG A 262 -8.52 7.50 -19.78
N LYS A 263 -9.47 6.92 -20.51
CA LYS A 263 -10.62 7.66 -21.05
C LYS A 263 -11.65 7.84 -19.93
N VAL A 264 -12.18 9.05 -19.78
CA VAL A 264 -13.13 9.36 -18.70
C VAL A 264 -14.47 9.83 -19.24
N ILE A 265 -15.55 9.25 -18.72
CA ILE A 265 -16.95 9.53 -19.04
C ILE A 265 -17.69 9.97 -17.77
#